data_AF-A0A2I4B1M4-F1
#
_entry.id   AF-A0A2I4B1M4-F1
#
_cell.length_a   1.000
_cell.length_b   1.000
_cell.length_c   1.000
_cell.angle_alpha   90.00
_cell.angle_beta   90.00
_cell.angle_gamma   90.00
#
_symmetry.space_group_name_H-M   'P 1'
#
loop_
_entity.id
_entity.type
_entity.pdbx_description
1 polymer ?
#
loop_
_entity_poly.entity_id
_entity_poly.type
_entity_poly.pdbx_seq_one_letter_code
_entity_poly.pdbx_strand_id
1 'polypeptide(L)'
;MGPPFSTGFGSIVGITEGRVQGKPDQPRHSFLLKAENQSLPLCFNIDEETTLKLFHHPSSQLLIVGQPNKDSDSGFGLITVHLQNSEIQINGNGIVTGPTGSTGPDQITAGSVTVTKRDKEIDVVSDDMHILILVHEKHGKNFLWPVLKQRPSANNTEGILAVKPVDYEVKPQSSQLKIHGQVFPSISYFAVDNSVSPPALTQCWLVDPDLVLQRPLDEFLLHSKHVG
;
A
#
# COMPACT_ATOMS: atom_id res chain seq x y z
N MET A 1 79.75 6.14 -6.87
CA MET A 1 79.74 7.57 -7.24
C MET A 1 78.91 7.71 -8.50
N GLY A 2 77.74 8.33 -8.40
CA GLY A 2 76.73 8.48 -9.46
C GLY A 2 75.43 9.02 -8.86
N PRO A 3 74.92 10.21 -9.27
CA PRO A 3 73.76 10.89 -8.66
C PRO A 3 72.48 10.79 -9.55
N PRO A 4 71.44 11.63 -9.35
CA PRO A 4 70.29 11.43 -8.46
C PRO A 4 68.99 11.04 -9.19
N PHE A 5 68.02 10.49 -8.44
CA PHE A 5 66.65 10.22 -8.90
C PHE A 5 65.78 11.48 -8.92
N SER A 6 65.00 11.67 -9.99
CA SER A 6 63.90 12.64 -10.09
C SER A 6 62.57 11.95 -10.39
N THR A 7 61.59 12.27 -9.53
CA THR A 7 60.13 12.39 -9.71
C THR A 7 59.33 11.40 -10.56
N GLY A 8 58.36 10.77 -9.89
CA GLY A 8 57.16 10.18 -10.50
C GLY A 8 56.14 9.79 -9.43
N PHE A 9 55.25 10.71 -9.07
CA PHE A 9 54.09 10.48 -8.20
C PHE A 9 53.21 9.35 -8.75
N GLY A 10 52.94 8.35 -7.93
CA GLY A 10 51.93 7.33 -8.17
C GLY A 10 51.46 6.78 -6.83
N SER A 11 50.57 7.53 -6.16
CA SER A 11 49.94 7.08 -4.91
C SER A 11 49.13 5.82 -5.17
N ILE A 12 49.54 4.73 -4.51
CA ILE A 12 48.73 3.54 -4.28
C ILE A 12 47.74 3.93 -3.18
N VAL A 13 46.46 4.08 -3.55
CA VAL A 13 45.35 4.00 -2.59
C VAL A 13 44.47 2.86 -3.06
N GLY A 14 44.61 1.74 -2.38
CA GLY A 14 43.65 0.65 -2.44
C GLY A 14 42.38 1.01 -1.68
N ILE A 15 41.30 0.34 -2.09
CA ILE A 15 39.94 0.38 -1.53
C ILE A 15 39.13 1.62 -1.95
N THR A 16 38.60 1.59 -3.17
CA THR A 16 37.37 2.30 -3.51
C THR A 16 36.19 1.36 -3.30
N GLU A 17 35.55 1.47 -2.14
CA GLU A 17 34.13 1.13 -1.99
C GLU A 17 33.34 1.99 -2.99
N GLY A 18 32.93 1.37 -4.08
CA GLY A 18 32.21 2.01 -5.16
C GLY A 18 30.89 1.30 -5.44
N ARG A 19 29.85 1.63 -4.67
CA ARG A 19 28.59 2.13 -5.26
C ARG A 19 27.70 2.74 -4.19
N VAL A 20 27.59 4.06 -4.29
CA VAL A 20 26.51 4.94 -3.85
C VAL A 20 25.25 4.18 -3.45
N GLN A 21 24.98 4.17 -2.15
CA GLN A 21 23.64 3.94 -1.60
C GLN A 21 22.77 5.11 -2.10
N GLY A 22 22.16 4.95 -3.27
CA GLY A 22 20.96 5.71 -3.58
C GLY A 22 19.96 5.42 -2.47
N LYS A 23 19.33 6.46 -1.91
CA LYS A 23 18.12 6.30 -1.11
C LYS A 23 17.24 5.30 -1.88
N PRO A 24 16.87 4.13 -1.34
CA PRO A 24 15.90 3.30 -2.02
C PRO A 24 14.69 4.19 -2.23
N ASP A 25 14.26 4.40 -3.48
CA ASP A 25 12.99 5.06 -3.73
C ASP A 25 11.98 4.29 -2.87
N GLN A 26 11.47 4.97 -1.86
CA GLN A 26 10.60 4.34 -0.90
C GLN A 26 9.32 4.02 -1.68
N PRO A 27 8.92 2.75 -1.76
CA PRO A 27 7.74 2.37 -2.53
C PRO A 27 6.52 3.16 -2.04
N ARG A 28 5.71 3.62 -2.99
CA ARG A 28 4.57 4.50 -2.67
C ARG A 28 3.53 3.81 -1.80
N HIS A 29 3.31 2.52 -2.06
CA HIS A 29 2.43 1.69 -1.27
C HIS A 29 3.13 0.38 -0.94
N SER A 30 3.59 0.23 0.30
CA SER A 30 3.94 -1.09 0.85
C SER A 30 2.74 -1.67 1.59
N PHE A 31 2.22 -2.78 1.08
CA PHE A 31 1.16 -3.52 1.74
C PHE A 31 1.74 -4.65 2.58
N LEU A 32 1.16 -4.88 3.75
CA LEU A 32 1.49 -6.01 4.61
C LEU A 32 0.33 -7.00 4.62
N LEU A 33 0.62 -8.24 4.24
CA LEU A 33 -0.28 -9.37 4.38
C LEU A 33 0.15 -10.18 5.59
N LYS A 34 -0.68 -10.15 6.63
CA LYS A 34 -0.51 -11.03 7.79
C LYS A 34 -0.77 -12.45 7.33
N ALA A 35 0.21 -13.33 7.51
CA ALA A 35 0.06 -14.76 7.30
C ALA A 35 -0.38 -15.41 8.61
N GLU A 36 -1.32 -16.35 8.54
CA GLU A 36 -1.78 -17.07 9.72
C GLU A 36 -0.67 -18.00 10.22
N ASN A 37 -0.42 -18.01 11.53
CA ASN A 37 0.58 -18.86 12.18
C ASN A 37 2.06 -18.64 11.76
N GLN A 38 2.39 -17.51 11.14
CA GLN A 38 3.76 -17.17 10.76
C GLN A 38 4.35 -16.07 11.65
N SER A 39 5.68 -16.08 11.80
CA SER A 39 6.40 -15.09 12.62
C SER A 39 6.55 -13.73 11.94
N LEU A 40 6.62 -13.69 10.61
CA LEU A 40 6.72 -12.47 9.81
C LEU A 40 5.54 -12.36 8.82
N PRO A 41 5.03 -11.16 8.54
CA PRO A 41 4.11 -10.95 7.43
C PRO A 41 4.84 -11.03 6.08
N LEU A 42 4.07 -11.27 5.01
CA LEU A 42 4.51 -10.98 3.65
C LEU A 42 4.29 -9.49 3.37
N CYS A 43 5.15 -8.89 2.55
CA CYS A 43 4.96 -7.54 2.06
C CYS A 43 5.26 -7.44 0.58
N PHE A 44 4.54 -6.56 -0.09
CA PHE A 44 4.73 -6.27 -1.51
C PHE A 44 4.53 -4.79 -1.76
N ASN A 45 5.17 -4.29 -2.81
CA ASN A 45 5.15 -2.89 -3.19
C ASN A 45 4.30 -2.70 -4.44
N ILE A 46 3.54 -1.62 -4.47
CA ILE A 46 2.89 -1.12 -5.68
C ILE A 46 3.41 0.30 -5.89
N ASP A 47 4.11 0.50 -7.00
CA ASP A 47 4.74 1.77 -7.37
C ASP A 47 3.94 2.53 -8.44
N GLU A 48 2.78 2.01 -8.82
CA GLU A 48 1.91 2.56 -9.85
C GLU A 48 1.33 3.92 -9.44
N GLU A 49 1.35 4.88 -10.37
CA GLU A 49 0.66 6.16 -10.22
C GLU A 49 -0.85 6.06 -10.54
N THR A 50 -1.32 4.83 -10.78
CA THR A 50 -2.68 4.52 -11.21
C THR A 50 -3.62 4.35 -10.02
N THR A 51 -4.91 4.62 -10.23
CA THR A 51 -5.94 4.42 -9.21
C THR A 51 -6.07 2.93 -8.85
N LEU A 52 -6.05 2.61 -7.57
CA LEU A 52 -6.16 1.24 -7.07
C LEU A 52 -7.61 0.90 -6.72
N LYS A 53 -8.06 -0.29 -7.12
CA LYS A 53 -9.28 -0.93 -6.62
C LYS A 53 -9.01 -1.44 -5.19
N LEU A 54 -9.42 -0.65 -4.21
CA LEU A 54 -9.21 -0.96 -2.79
C LEU A 54 -10.13 -2.10 -2.36
N PHE A 55 -11.40 -2.00 -2.72
CA PHE A 55 -12.43 -2.95 -2.32
C PHE A 55 -13.58 -2.91 -3.32
N HIS A 56 -14.15 -4.06 -3.64
CA HIS A 56 -15.31 -4.18 -4.52
C HIS A 56 -16.23 -5.28 -4.00
N HIS A 57 -17.49 -4.94 -3.80
CA HIS A 57 -18.54 -5.87 -3.44
C HIS A 57 -19.63 -5.84 -4.53
N PRO A 58 -19.59 -6.78 -5.49
CA PRO A 58 -20.50 -6.77 -6.65
C PRO A 58 -21.97 -6.78 -6.26
N SER A 59 -22.36 -7.59 -5.26
CA SER A 59 -23.76 -7.76 -4.85
C SER A 59 -24.40 -6.49 -4.28
N SER A 60 -23.62 -5.61 -3.64
CA SER A 60 -24.09 -4.32 -3.12
C SER A 60 -23.74 -3.16 -4.05
N GLN A 61 -23.16 -3.43 -5.23
CA GLN A 61 -22.69 -2.43 -6.19
C GLN A 61 -21.79 -1.37 -5.52
N LEU A 62 -20.98 -1.81 -4.55
CA LEU A 62 -20.05 -0.98 -3.81
C LEU A 62 -18.65 -1.15 -4.38
N LEU A 63 -18.05 -0.05 -4.80
CA LEU A 63 -16.67 0.00 -5.28
C LEU A 63 -15.93 1.12 -4.55
N ILE A 64 -14.82 0.79 -3.90
CA ILE A 64 -13.95 1.75 -3.21
C ILE A 64 -12.62 1.79 -3.94
N VAL A 65 -12.21 2.98 -4.32
CA VAL A 65 -10.99 3.22 -5.10
C VAL A 65 -10.10 4.22 -4.40
N GLY A 66 -8.78 4.03 -4.51
CA GLY A 66 -7.77 4.87 -3.91
C GLY A 66 -6.92 5.51 -4.98
N GLN A 67 -6.94 6.83 -5.05
CA GLN A 67 -6.04 7.59 -5.93
C GLN A 67 -4.73 7.85 -5.19
N PRO A 68 -3.57 7.49 -5.77
CA PRO A 68 -2.27 7.76 -5.19
C PRO A 68 -2.12 9.23 -4.82
N ASN A 69 -1.52 9.49 -3.67
CA ASN A 69 -1.24 10.85 -3.26
C ASN A 69 -0.14 11.43 -4.18
N LYS A 70 -0.46 12.47 -4.96
CA LYS A 70 0.53 13.14 -5.83
C LYS A 70 1.56 13.94 -5.04
N ASP A 71 1.17 14.33 -3.82
CA ASP A 71 1.89 15.25 -2.97
C ASP A 71 2.74 14.55 -1.90
N SER A 72 2.61 13.23 -1.78
CA SER A 72 3.29 12.38 -0.81
C SER A 72 3.70 11.06 -1.46
N ASP A 73 4.91 10.59 -1.19
CA ASP A 73 5.39 9.27 -1.62
C ASP A 73 4.75 8.13 -0.79
N SER A 74 3.56 8.34 -0.23
CA SER A 74 2.93 7.42 0.71
C SER A 74 1.40 7.54 0.68
N GLY A 75 0.73 6.41 0.50
CA GLY A 75 -0.72 6.27 0.67
C GLY A 75 -1.57 6.96 -0.38
N PHE A 76 -2.83 7.22 -0.03
CA PHE A 76 -3.83 7.77 -0.95
C PHE A 76 -4.11 9.23 -0.65
N GLY A 77 -4.25 10.05 -1.70
CA GLY A 77 -4.67 11.45 -1.55
C GLY A 77 -6.19 11.59 -1.53
N LEU A 78 -6.87 10.72 -2.27
CA LEU A 78 -8.32 10.65 -2.35
C LEU A 78 -8.76 9.20 -2.33
N ILE A 79 -9.79 8.90 -1.55
CA ILE A 79 -10.53 7.64 -1.60
C ILE A 79 -11.96 7.96 -2.02
N THR A 80 -12.45 7.27 -3.05
CA THR A 80 -13.82 7.43 -3.54
C THR A 80 -14.61 6.16 -3.30
N VAL A 81 -15.75 6.31 -2.65
CA VAL A 81 -16.74 5.26 -2.42
C VAL A 81 -17.84 5.42 -3.47
N HIS A 82 -17.81 4.57 -4.49
CA HIS A 82 -18.83 4.49 -5.52
C HIS A 82 -19.95 3.52 -5.10
N LEU A 83 -21.18 3.99 -5.26
CA LEU A 83 -22.42 3.26 -5.09
C LEU A 83 -23.20 3.35 -6.39
N GLN A 84 -24.28 2.56 -6.51
CA GLN A 84 -25.09 2.51 -7.74
C GLN A 84 -25.49 3.88 -8.31
N ASN A 85 -25.89 4.84 -7.46
CA ASN A 85 -26.42 6.15 -7.88
C ASN A 85 -25.74 7.34 -7.19
N SER A 86 -24.64 7.12 -6.49
CA SER A 86 -23.99 8.14 -5.68
C SER A 86 -22.52 7.85 -5.50
N GLU A 87 -21.75 8.90 -5.21
CA GLU A 87 -20.36 8.77 -4.79
C GLU A 87 -20.09 9.60 -3.54
N ILE A 88 -19.19 9.11 -2.70
CA ILE A 88 -18.67 9.83 -1.55
C ILE A 88 -17.16 9.91 -1.72
N GLN A 89 -16.63 11.13 -1.72
CA GLN A 89 -15.20 11.39 -1.82
C GLN A 89 -14.62 11.72 -0.45
N ILE A 90 -13.44 11.20 -0.16
CA ILE A 90 -12.76 11.31 1.14
C ILE A 90 -11.31 11.70 0.90
N ASN A 91 -10.85 12.78 1.56
CA ASN A 91 -9.46 13.22 1.52
C ASN A 91 -8.89 13.36 2.95
N GLY A 92 -7.64 13.83 3.06
CA GLY A 92 -6.96 14.02 4.35
C GLY A 92 -7.61 15.02 5.33
N ASN A 93 -8.65 15.76 4.90
CA ASN A 93 -9.41 16.69 5.75
C ASN A 93 -10.77 16.13 6.18
N GLY A 94 -11.25 15.07 5.53
CA GLY A 94 -12.55 14.46 5.80
C GLY A 94 -13.34 14.12 4.54
N ILE A 95 -14.66 14.10 4.69
CA ILE A 95 -15.61 13.94 3.59
C ILE A 95 -15.57 15.20 2.71
N VAL A 96 -15.57 15.03 1.40
CA VAL A 96 -15.51 16.11 0.42
C VAL A 96 -16.91 16.44 -0.08
N THR A 97 -17.23 17.73 -0.17
CA THR A 97 -18.51 18.23 -0.68
C THR A 97 -18.33 19.34 -1.70
N GLY A 98 -19.22 19.35 -2.69
CA GLY A 98 -19.25 20.35 -3.75
C GLY A 98 -18.11 20.22 -4.76
N PRO A 99 -18.21 20.94 -5.90
CA PRO A 99 -17.20 20.88 -6.97
C PRO A 99 -15.86 21.53 -6.56
N THR A 100 -15.85 22.33 -5.51
CA THR A 100 -14.67 23.05 -5.00
C THR A 100 -13.86 22.23 -3.98
N GLY A 101 -14.27 21.00 -3.67
CA GLY A 101 -13.54 20.14 -2.75
C GLY A 101 -13.60 20.58 -1.27
N SER A 102 -14.67 21.27 -0.87
CA SER A 102 -14.84 21.79 0.49
C SER A 102 -15.09 20.66 1.49
N THR A 103 -14.60 20.80 2.72
CA THR A 103 -14.86 19.84 3.80
C THR A 103 -16.36 19.78 4.09
N GLY A 104 -16.91 18.59 3.94
CA GLY A 104 -18.31 18.26 4.18
C GLY A 104 -18.65 18.01 5.64
N PRO A 105 -19.85 17.48 5.91
CA PRO A 105 -20.24 17.08 7.26
C PRO A 105 -19.35 15.94 7.77
N ASP A 106 -19.29 15.78 9.10
CA ASP A 106 -18.56 14.67 9.73
C ASP A 106 -19.26 13.32 9.50
N GLN A 107 -20.49 13.29 9.02
CA GLN A 107 -21.18 12.06 8.67
C GLN A 107 -22.05 12.24 7.42
N ILE A 108 -22.03 11.24 6.55
CA ILE A 108 -22.93 11.14 5.41
C ILE A 108 -23.37 9.69 5.23
N THR A 109 -24.63 9.51 4.87
CA THR A 109 -25.19 8.19 4.52
C THR A 109 -25.68 8.24 3.09
N ALA A 110 -25.24 7.29 2.27
CA ALA A 110 -25.71 7.12 0.90
C ALA A 110 -25.98 5.63 0.65
N GLY A 111 -27.22 5.29 0.28
CA GLY A 111 -27.65 3.90 0.20
C GLY A 111 -27.49 3.17 1.53
N SER A 112 -26.86 2.00 1.50
CA SER A 112 -26.53 1.20 2.69
C SER A 112 -25.19 1.55 3.33
N VAL A 113 -24.48 2.55 2.80
CA VAL A 113 -23.15 2.94 3.30
C VAL A 113 -23.25 4.20 4.13
N THR A 114 -22.67 4.15 5.32
CA THR A 114 -22.44 5.33 6.17
C THR A 114 -20.95 5.59 6.25
N VAL A 115 -20.57 6.84 5.99
CA VAL A 115 -19.21 7.33 6.18
C VAL A 115 -19.23 8.31 7.36
N THR A 116 -18.42 8.04 8.37
CA THR A 116 -18.32 8.89 9.57
C THR A 116 -16.86 9.27 9.77
N LYS A 117 -16.57 10.55 9.63
CA LYS A 117 -15.31 11.17 10.02
C LYS A 117 -15.24 11.29 11.54
N ARG A 118 -14.11 10.86 12.08
CA ARG A 118 -13.63 11.14 13.44
C ARG A 118 -12.27 11.85 13.31
N ASP A 119 -11.58 12.08 14.43
CA ASP A 119 -10.33 12.84 14.47
C ASP A 119 -9.32 12.47 13.36
N LYS A 120 -8.57 11.36 13.53
CA LYS A 120 -7.61 10.83 12.54
C LYS A 120 -8.09 9.54 11.89
N GLU A 121 -9.39 9.32 11.90
CA GLU A 121 -10.03 8.08 11.49
C GLU A 121 -11.31 8.39 10.74
N ILE A 122 -11.61 7.63 9.69
CA ILE A 122 -12.86 7.74 8.95
C ILE A 122 -13.42 6.33 8.79
N ASP A 123 -14.59 6.08 9.36
CA ASP A 123 -15.29 4.82 9.27
C ASP A 123 -16.12 4.79 7.98
N VAL A 124 -16.00 3.71 7.22
CA VAL A 124 -16.88 3.37 6.09
C VAL A 124 -17.57 2.06 6.44
N VAL A 125 -18.86 2.12 6.74
CA VAL A 125 -19.64 1.00 7.26
C VAL A 125 -20.80 0.68 6.33
N SER A 126 -21.02 -0.61 6.08
CA SER A 126 -22.26 -1.17 5.55
C SER A 126 -22.68 -2.38 6.39
N ASP A 127 -23.81 -3.01 6.05
CA ASP A 127 -24.46 -4.06 6.85
C ASP A 127 -23.51 -5.15 7.41
N ASP A 128 -22.56 -5.64 6.61
CA ASP A 128 -21.61 -6.69 7.00
C ASP A 128 -20.13 -6.35 6.77
N MET A 129 -19.81 -5.10 6.42
CA MET A 129 -18.46 -4.65 6.09
C MET A 129 -18.10 -3.37 6.85
N HIS A 130 -16.87 -3.32 7.36
CA HIS A 130 -16.32 -2.14 8.00
C HIS A 130 -14.90 -1.90 7.51
N ILE A 131 -14.67 -0.75 6.88
CA ILE A 131 -13.36 -0.25 6.50
C ILE A 131 -13.06 0.98 7.34
N LEU A 132 -11.92 0.96 8.02
CA LEU A 132 -11.36 2.10 8.74
C LEU A 132 -10.31 2.76 7.86
N ILE A 133 -10.44 4.06 7.60
CA ILE A 133 -9.43 4.85 6.89
C ILE A 133 -8.65 5.64 7.94
N LEU A 134 -7.37 5.35 8.07
CA LEU A 134 -6.44 6.11 8.92
C LEU A 134 -5.95 7.35 8.16
N VAL A 135 -5.95 8.50 8.85
CA VAL A 135 -5.37 9.74 8.34
C VAL A 135 -4.00 9.92 8.96
N HIS A 136 -2.96 9.74 8.16
CA HIS A 136 -1.57 9.92 8.56
C HIS A 136 -1.02 11.26 8.08
N GLU A 137 -0.01 11.77 8.78
CA GLU A 137 0.69 13.00 8.39
C GLU A 137 2.17 12.69 8.15
N LYS A 138 2.70 13.11 7.00
CA LYS A 138 4.13 13.04 6.68
C LYS A 138 4.55 14.35 6.02
N HIS A 139 5.55 15.01 6.60
CA HIS A 139 6.04 16.33 6.14
C HIS A 139 4.94 17.39 6.03
N GLY A 140 4.01 17.44 6.99
CA GLY A 140 2.89 18.40 7.00
C GLY A 140 1.80 18.14 5.96
N LYS A 141 1.82 16.98 5.29
CA LYS A 141 0.82 16.57 4.31
C LYS A 141 0.10 15.31 4.79
N ASN A 142 -1.23 15.36 4.74
CA ASN A 142 -2.06 14.22 5.10
C ASN A 142 -2.15 13.21 3.95
N PHE A 143 -2.17 11.92 4.29
CA PHE A 143 -2.49 10.84 3.38
C PHE A 143 -3.39 9.81 4.06
N LEU A 144 -4.13 9.07 3.26
CA LEU A 144 -5.11 8.09 3.71
C LEU A 144 -4.55 6.68 3.59
N TRP A 145 -4.86 5.84 4.57
CA TRP A 145 -4.57 4.41 4.53
C TRP A 145 -5.79 3.57 4.98
N PRO A 146 -6.43 2.84 4.06
CA PRO A 146 -7.62 2.05 4.37
C PRO A 146 -7.25 0.68 4.97
N VAL A 147 -8.06 0.22 5.93
CA VAL A 147 -7.92 -1.06 6.62
C VAL A 147 -9.28 -1.75 6.70
N LEU A 148 -9.38 -2.96 6.16
CA LEU A 148 -10.60 -3.77 6.29
C LEU A 148 -10.67 -4.38 7.70
N LYS A 149 -11.58 -3.87 8.54
CA LYS A 149 -11.78 -4.29 9.93
C LYS A 149 -12.74 -5.47 10.03
N GLN A 150 -13.79 -5.46 9.21
CA GLN A 150 -14.76 -6.53 9.11
C GLN A 150 -14.95 -6.90 7.65
N ARG A 151 -14.65 -8.16 7.31
CA ARG A 151 -14.92 -8.72 5.99
C ARG A 151 -16.41 -9.04 5.87
N PRO A 152 -17.03 -8.73 4.72
CA PRO A 152 -18.39 -9.19 4.45
C PRO A 152 -18.46 -10.70 4.40
N SER A 153 -19.66 -11.22 4.63
CA SER A 153 -19.94 -12.67 4.59
C SER A 153 -19.88 -13.20 3.16
N ALA A 154 -20.09 -12.33 2.18
CA ALA A 154 -20.02 -12.67 0.77
C ALA A 154 -18.58 -13.02 0.35
N ASN A 155 -18.44 -14.15 -0.36
CA ASN A 155 -17.15 -14.66 -0.82
C ASN A 155 -16.72 -14.11 -2.19
N ASN A 156 -17.51 -13.23 -2.80
CA ASN A 156 -17.29 -12.64 -4.12
C ASN A 156 -16.68 -11.23 -4.06
N THR A 157 -16.12 -10.84 -2.92
CA THR A 157 -15.44 -9.56 -2.79
C THR A 157 -14.08 -9.56 -3.44
N GLU A 158 -13.71 -8.41 -3.99
CA GLU A 158 -12.46 -8.19 -4.71
C GLU A 158 -11.76 -6.93 -4.21
N GLY A 159 -10.55 -6.66 -4.73
CA GLY A 159 -9.73 -5.50 -4.37
C GLY A 159 -8.64 -5.86 -3.37
N ILE A 160 -7.65 -4.98 -3.26
CA ILE A 160 -6.41 -5.24 -2.52
C ILE A 160 -6.65 -5.51 -1.02
N LEU A 161 -7.69 -4.90 -0.44
CA LEU A 161 -8.06 -5.09 0.97
C LEU A 161 -8.78 -6.42 1.22
N ALA A 162 -9.37 -7.02 0.18
CA ALA A 162 -10.09 -8.28 0.25
C ALA A 162 -9.18 -9.51 0.00
N VAL A 163 -7.89 -9.28 -0.29
CA VAL A 163 -6.91 -10.35 -0.49
C VAL A 163 -6.86 -11.23 0.75
N LYS A 164 -7.00 -12.54 0.52
CA LYS A 164 -6.97 -13.53 1.61
C LYS A 164 -5.53 -13.70 2.10
N PRO A 165 -5.34 -13.96 3.41
CA PRO A 165 -4.04 -14.37 3.92
C PRO A 165 -3.46 -15.52 3.08
N VAL A 166 -2.16 -15.43 2.81
CA VAL A 166 -1.42 -16.45 2.07
C VAL A 166 -0.48 -17.14 3.05
N ASP A 167 -0.62 -18.45 3.16
CA ASP A 167 0.30 -19.27 3.94
C ASP A 167 1.61 -19.46 3.17
N TYR A 168 2.72 -19.48 3.90
CA TYR A 168 4.04 -19.72 3.34
C TYR A 168 4.89 -20.57 4.27
N GLU A 169 5.87 -21.28 3.69
CA GLU A 169 6.88 -22.00 4.46
C GLU A 169 8.23 -21.30 4.30
N VAL A 170 8.91 -21.01 5.41
CA VAL A 170 10.32 -20.61 5.38
C VAL A 170 11.18 -21.88 5.39
N LYS A 171 12.18 -21.92 4.52
CA LYS A 171 13.27 -22.91 4.59
C LYS A 171 14.54 -22.21 5.05
N PRO A 172 14.81 -22.16 6.37
CA PRO A 172 15.92 -21.36 6.91
C PRO A 172 17.29 -21.79 6.42
N GLN A 173 17.45 -23.08 6.10
CA GLN A 173 18.72 -23.64 5.64
C GLN A 173 19.06 -23.28 4.19
N SER A 174 18.08 -22.86 3.39
CA SER A 174 18.27 -22.52 1.97
C SER A 174 17.89 -21.09 1.62
N SER A 175 17.54 -20.25 2.60
CA SER A 175 17.08 -18.87 2.40
C SER A 175 15.99 -18.78 1.32
N GLN A 176 14.99 -19.66 1.44
CA GLN A 176 13.90 -19.79 0.48
C GLN A 176 12.55 -19.66 1.17
N LEU A 177 11.61 -19.03 0.47
CA LEU A 177 10.19 -18.99 0.79
C LEU A 177 9.44 -19.89 -0.18
N LYS A 178 8.50 -20.67 0.36
CA LYS A 178 7.58 -21.46 -0.46
C LYS A 178 6.17 -20.92 -0.30
N ILE A 179 5.60 -20.43 -1.39
CA ILE A 179 4.26 -19.84 -1.46
C ILE A 179 3.49 -20.62 -2.52
N HIS A 180 2.32 -21.15 -2.18
CA HIS A 180 1.49 -21.97 -3.08
C HIS A 180 2.27 -23.10 -3.80
N GLY A 181 3.22 -23.74 -3.11
CA GLY A 181 4.03 -24.82 -3.69
C GLY A 181 5.24 -24.38 -4.50
N GLN A 182 5.32 -23.10 -4.87
CA GLN A 182 6.44 -22.52 -5.63
C GLN A 182 7.50 -21.95 -4.69
N VAL A 183 8.77 -22.04 -5.08
CA VAL A 183 9.92 -21.70 -4.24
C VAL A 183 10.61 -20.45 -4.79
N PHE A 184 10.82 -19.47 -3.92
CA PHE A 184 11.44 -18.18 -4.22
C PHE A 184 12.57 -17.88 -3.23
N PRO A 185 13.54 -17.02 -3.58
CA PRO A 185 14.49 -16.49 -2.61
C PRO A 185 13.77 -15.72 -1.49
N SER A 186 14.18 -15.93 -0.24
CA SER A 186 13.66 -15.16 0.89
C SER A 186 14.36 -13.81 0.97
N ILE A 187 13.63 -12.71 0.76
CA ILE A 187 14.16 -11.35 0.86
C ILE A 187 13.59 -10.70 2.12
N SER A 188 14.41 -10.55 3.16
CA SER A 188 14.02 -9.81 4.36
C SER A 188 14.00 -8.31 4.05
N TYR A 189 12.91 -7.65 4.39
CA TYR A 189 12.69 -6.23 4.15
C TYR A 189 12.05 -5.55 5.36
N PHE A 190 12.14 -4.22 5.45
CA PHE A 190 11.46 -3.42 6.47
C PHE A 190 10.49 -2.46 5.77
N ALA A 191 9.20 -2.72 5.92
CA ALA A 191 8.13 -1.89 5.39
C ALA A 191 7.52 -1.02 6.50
N VAL A 192 7.04 0.17 6.13
CA VAL A 192 6.26 1.01 7.05
C VAL A 192 4.82 0.53 7.03
N ASP A 193 4.37 -0.04 8.15
CA ASP A 193 2.99 -0.45 8.36
C ASP A 193 2.12 0.78 8.67
N ASN A 194 1.44 1.28 7.64
CA ASN A 194 0.48 2.36 7.75
C ASN A 194 -0.92 1.89 8.21
N SER A 195 -1.11 0.58 8.48
CA SER A 195 -2.40 0.05 8.99
C SER A 195 -2.58 0.24 10.51
N VAL A 196 -1.58 0.83 11.18
CA VAL A 196 -1.57 1.17 12.60
C VAL A 196 -1.25 2.64 12.79
N SER A 197 -1.69 3.22 13.91
CA SER A 197 -1.43 4.62 14.27
C SER A 197 -0.74 4.68 15.65
N PRO A 198 0.47 5.25 15.76
CA PRO A 198 1.31 5.77 14.66
C PRO A 198 1.84 4.64 13.74
N PRO A 199 2.21 4.95 12.47
CA PRO A 199 2.83 3.97 11.58
C PRO A 199 4.07 3.32 12.18
N ALA A 200 4.26 2.02 11.94
CA ALA A 200 5.34 1.25 12.55
C ALA A 200 6.23 0.57 11.51
N LEU A 201 7.55 0.63 11.70
CA LEU A 201 8.47 -0.13 10.85
C LEU A 201 8.38 -1.62 11.20
N THR A 202 8.00 -2.44 10.22
CA THR A 202 7.73 -3.86 10.41
C THR A 202 8.62 -4.69 9.49
N GLN A 203 9.31 -5.66 10.07
CA GLN A 203 10.07 -6.64 9.28
C GLN A 203 9.10 -7.58 8.55
N CYS A 204 9.37 -7.84 7.27
CA CYS A 204 8.53 -8.66 6.41
C CYS A 204 9.36 -9.39 5.36
N TRP A 205 8.75 -10.39 4.72
CA TRP A 205 9.29 -10.99 3.52
C TRP A 205 8.79 -10.25 2.29
N LEU A 206 9.71 -9.63 1.55
CA LEU A 206 9.38 -8.98 0.29
C LEU A 206 9.11 -10.03 -0.78
N VAL A 207 7.93 -9.92 -1.40
CA VAL A 207 7.46 -10.81 -2.47
C VAL A 207 6.88 -9.98 -3.61
N ASP A 208 6.84 -10.60 -4.79
CA ASP A 208 6.16 -10.03 -5.94
C ASP A 208 4.64 -9.98 -5.67
N PRO A 209 3.95 -8.85 -5.97
CA PRO A 209 2.50 -8.74 -5.82
C PRO A 209 1.72 -9.90 -6.47
N ASP A 210 2.11 -10.35 -7.66
CA ASP A 210 1.39 -11.38 -8.40
C ASP A 210 1.38 -12.75 -7.68
N LEU A 211 2.34 -12.98 -6.78
CA LEU A 211 2.42 -14.21 -6.00
C LEU A 211 1.40 -14.27 -4.85
N VAL A 212 0.97 -13.11 -4.36
CA VAL A 212 0.12 -13.00 -3.16
C VAL A 212 -1.28 -12.49 -3.46
N LEU A 213 -1.45 -11.73 -4.54
CA LEU A 213 -2.75 -11.19 -4.94
C LEU A 213 -3.70 -12.26 -5.52
N GLN A 214 -3.20 -13.47 -5.82
CA GLN A 214 -3.93 -14.61 -6.43
C GLN A 214 -4.50 -14.33 -7.83
N ARG A 215 -4.37 -13.09 -8.31
CA ARG A 215 -4.70 -12.60 -9.64
C ARG A 215 -3.64 -11.57 -10.05
N PRO A 216 -3.46 -11.28 -11.35
CA PRO A 216 -2.50 -10.29 -11.82
C PRO A 216 -2.76 -8.90 -11.19
N LEU A 217 -1.68 -8.18 -10.85
CA LEU A 217 -1.74 -6.83 -10.31
C LEU A 217 -2.60 -5.89 -11.17
N ASP A 218 -2.53 -6.02 -12.50
CA ASP A 218 -3.30 -5.22 -13.47
C ASP A 218 -4.82 -5.24 -13.23
N GLU A 219 -5.38 -6.32 -12.65
CA GLU A 219 -6.81 -6.40 -12.34
C GLU A 219 -7.23 -5.51 -11.16
N PHE A 220 -6.25 -5.07 -10.37
CA PHE A 220 -6.42 -4.13 -9.26
C PHE A 220 -6.16 -2.67 -9.70
N LEU A 221 -5.57 -2.46 -10.88
CA LEU A 221 -5.29 -1.14 -11.43
C LEU A 221 -6.48 -0.66 -12.28
N LEU A 222 -7.03 0.49 -11.92
CA LEU A 222 -8.04 1.19 -12.72
C LEU A 222 -7.33 2.14 -13.68
N HIS A 223 -6.92 1.58 -14.81
CA HIS A 223 -6.44 2.35 -15.93
C HIS A 223 -7.57 3.26 -16.43
N SER A 224 -7.32 4.56 -16.47
CA SER A 224 -8.21 5.48 -17.19
C SER A 224 -8.23 4.99 -18.64
N LYS A 225 -9.35 4.39 -19.08
CA LYS A 225 -9.48 4.04 -20.49
C LYS A 225 -9.29 5.33 -21.27
N HIS A 226 -8.26 5.37 -22.12
CA HIS A 226 -8.19 6.37 -23.17
C HIS A 226 -9.52 6.30 -23.94
N VAL A 227 -10.39 7.27 -23.70
CA VAL A 227 -11.46 7.61 -24.62
C VAL A 227 -10.73 8.20 -25.82
N GLY A 228 -10.52 7.35 -26.84
CA GLY A 228 -10.14 7.79 -28.18
C GLY A 228 -11.30 8.44 -28.89
#